data_AF-A0A8H3CIK4-F1
#
_entry.id   AF-A0A8H3CIK4-F1
#
_cell.length_a   1.000
_cell.length_b   1.000
_cell.length_c   1.000
_cell.angle_alpha   90.00
_cell.angle_beta   90.00
_cell.angle_gamma   90.00
#
_symmetry.space_group_name_H-M   'P 1'
#
loop_
_entity.id
_entity.type
_entity.pdbx_description
1 polymer ?
#
loop_
_entity_poly.entity_id
_entity_poly.type
_entity_poly.pdbx_seq_one_letter_code
_entity_poly.pdbx_strand_id
1 'polypeptide(L)'
;MLCKYDAGFSLKLCDEIYQRQQNYGFQWLHGIPDQFILLLTWVNNLYEYRGTAIEPSLLRGIEDDLSKIRIPPVESVDPALRIERKAVQEGWRQAAYIYLYMKLHGVNAQDSRVKQASRIFMRLANETKTGHSLDAFLVVPMMIVGVVLLKQRDRNAICDRIRGHRECQNPESALNGNIRMMEDVWSRTAIEGRAAIWPDLRIACYNVTGM
;
A
#
# COMPACT_ATOMS: atom_id res chain seq x y z
N MET A 1 -9.95 16.92 -11.18
CA MET A 1 -9.12 16.81 -12.39
C MET A 1 -7.68 17.08 -11.97
N LEU A 2 -6.94 16.04 -11.58
CA LEU A 2 -5.51 16.14 -11.24
C LEU A 2 -4.71 15.80 -12.51
N CYS A 3 -3.61 16.53 -12.75
CA CYS A 3 -2.87 16.58 -14.01
C CYS A 3 -2.66 15.21 -14.69
N LYS A 4 -3.01 15.14 -15.97
CA LYS A 4 -2.75 13.98 -16.85
C LYS A 4 -1.26 13.94 -17.17
N TYR A 5 -0.50 13.11 -16.46
CA TYR A 5 0.90 12.83 -16.74
C TYR A 5 1.02 11.41 -17.32
N ASP A 6 1.26 11.32 -18.63
CA ASP A 6 1.52 10.06 -19.33
C ASP A 6 3.03 9.80 -19.37
N ALA A 7 3.61 9.56 -18.19
CA ALA A 7 4.90 8.88 -18.12
C ALA A 7 4.59 7.41 -17.83
N GLY A 8 4.81 6.55 -18.83
CA GLY A 8 4.81 5.11 -18.60
C GLY A 8 5.82 4.77 -17.49
N PHE A 9 5.43 3.85 -16.59
CA PHE A 9 6.37 3.32 -15.62
C PHE A 9 7.46 2.51 -16.32
N SER A 10 8.70 2.64 -15.87
CA SER A 10 9.78 1.73 -16.23
C SER A 10 10.83 1.70 -15.12
N LEU A 11 11.54 0.59 -15.00
CA LEU A 11 12.68 0.50 -14.08
C LEU A 11 13.75 1.55 -14.41
N LYS A 12 13.93 1.89 -15.70
CA LYS A 12 14.82 2.96 -16.14
C LYS A 12 14.41 4.32 -15.57
N LEU A 13 13.12 4.64 -15.55
CA LEU A 13 12.62 5.87 -14.94
C LEU A 13 12.90 5.89 -13.42
N CYS A 14 12.76 4.75 -12.74
CA CYS A 14 13.13 4.63 -11.33
C CYS A 14 14.62 4.90 -11.11
N ASP A 15 15.49 4.38 -11.97
CA ASP A 15 16.95 4.59 -11.91
C ASP A 15 17.32 6.05 -12.21
N GLU A 16 16.66 6.69 -13.17
CA GLU A 16 16.86 8.11 -13.50
C GLU A 16 16.44 9.04 -12.35
N ILE A 17 15.30 8.75 -11.71
CA ILE A 17 14.84 9.50 -10.53
C ILE A 17 15.82 9.31 -9.38
N TYR A 18 16.31 8.09 -9.17
CA TYR A 18 17.33 7.82 -8.17
C TYR A 18 18.62 8.64 -8.42
N GLN A 19 19.15 8.62 -9.65
CA GLN A 19 20.36 9.38 -10.04
C GLN A 19 20.20 10.89 -9.80
N ARG A 20 18.98 11.42 -9.94
CA ARG A 20 18.68 12.85 -9.73
C ARG A 20 18.38 13.22 -8.28
N GLN A 21 18.01 12.26 -7.42
CA GLN A 21 17.59 12.49 -6.04
C GLN A 21 18.76 12.55 -5.05
N GLN A 22 19.79 13.34 -5.36
CA GLN A 22 20.91 13.46 -4.43
C GLN A 22 20.56 14.10 -3.07
N ASN A 23 19.39 14.73 -2.84
CA ASN A 23 19.01 15.17 -1.47
C ASN A 23 17.50 15.49 -1.20
N TYR A 24 16.55 15.38 -2.15
CA TYR A 24 15.15 15.79 -1.89
C TYR A 24 14.15 14.94 -2.68
N GLY A 25 13.40 14.06 -1.99
CA GLY A 25 12.34 13.20 -2.55
C GLY A 25 11.20 12.95 -1.55
N PHE A 26 10.08 12.35 -1.99
CA PHE A 26 8.91 12.06 -1.13
C PHE A 26 9.23 11.06 0.01
N GLN A 27 10.34 10.33 -0.10
CA GLN A 27 10.97 9.59 0.98
C GLN A 27 11.12 10.39 2.29
N TRP A 28 11.26 11.71 2.24
CA TRP A 28 11.43 12.54 3.44
C TRP A 28 10.11 12.97 4.12
N LEU A 29 8.99 13.09 3.38
CA LEU A 29 7.75 13.64 3.95
C LEU A 29 6.87 12.54 4.57
N HIS A 30 6.88 11.33 4.00
CA HIS A 30 6.03 10.21 4.44
C HIS A 30 6.71 8.83 4.35
N GLY A 31 8.03 8.78 4.07
CA GLY A 31 8.82 7.56 3.86
C GLY A 31 8.27 6.56 2.85
N ILE A 32 7.43 7.06 1.94
CA ILE A 32 6.96 6.28 0.80
C ILE A 32 8.11 6.24 -0.20
N PRO A 33 8.54 5.05 -0.66
CA PRO A 33 9.49 4.96 -1.73
C PRO A 33 8.86 5.45 -3.04
N ASP A 34 9.42 6.50 -3.63
CA ASP A 34 8.94 7.15 -4.84
C ASP A 34 8.67 6.15 -5.98
N GLN A 35 9.43 5.07 -6.07
CA GLN A 35 9.24 3.98 -7.02
C GLN A 35 7.86 3.34 -6.91
N PHE A 36 7.37 3.10 -5.69
CA PHE A 36 6.03 2.54 -5.47
C PHE A 36 4.94 3.56 -5.78
N ILE A 37 5.15 4.86 -5.50
CA ILE A 37 4.19 5.91 -5.89
C ILE A 37 4.01 5.93 -7.41
N LEU A 38 5.11 5.92 -8.15
CA LEU A 38 5.09 5.93 -9.61
C LEU A 38 4.38 4.70 -10.15
N LEU A 39 4.69 3.51 -9.59
CA LEU A 39 4.03 2.28 -9.98
C LEU A 39 2.53 2.34 -9.69
N LEU A 40 2.12 2.73 -8.48
CA LEU A 40 0.70 2.83 -8.10
C LEU A 40 -0.03 3.85 -8.97
N THR A 41 0.59 4.99 -9.28
CA THR A 41 0.05 6.02 -10.17
C THR A 41 -0.15 5.47 -11.58
N TRP A 42 0.85 4.77 -12.11
CA TRP A 42 0.77 4.15 -13.43
C TRP A 42 -0.29 3.05 -13.49
N VAL A 43 -0.36 2.18 -12.48
CA VAL A 43 -1.43 1.18 -12.34
C VAL A 43 -2.81 1.84 -12.35
N ASN A 44 -2.97 2.96 -11.64
CA ASN A 44 -4.23 3.70 -11.63
C ASN A 44 -4.58 4.25 -13.02
N ASN A 45 -3.61 4.87 -13.71
CA ASN A 45 -3.80 5.39 -15.07
C ASN A 45 -4.16 4.28 -16.08
N LEU A 46 -3.49 3.12 -15.99
CA LEU A 46 -3.80 1.96 -16.82
C LEU A 46 -5.24 1.48 -16.60
N TYR A 47 -5.68 1.40 -15.34
CA TYR A 47 -7.06 1.03 -15.02
C TYR A 47 -8.07 2.07 -15.54
N GLU A 48 -7.78 3.37 -15.46
CA GLU A 48 -8.67 4.40 -15.98
C GLU A 48 -8.84 4.32 -17.51
N TYR A 49 -7.80 3.93 -18.24
CA TYR A 49 -7.86 3.81 -19.70
C TYR A 49 -8.41 2.46 -20.19
N ARG A 50 -8.06 1.36 -19.51
CA ARG A 50 -8.35 -0.02 -20.00
C ARG A 50 -9.24 -0.85 -19.07
N GLY A 51 -9.56 -0.34 -17.88
CA GLY A 51 -10.24 -1.12 -16.85
C GLY A 51 -9.45 -2.39 -16.50
N THR A 52 -10.14 -3.52 -16.47
CA THR A 52 -9.56 -4.86 -16.27
C THR A 52 -9.21 -5.57 -17.57
N ALA A 53 -9.45 -4.96 -18.74
CA ALA A 53 -9.14 -5.52 -20.06
C ALA A 53 -7.67 -5.29 -20.44
N ILE A 54 -6.76 -5.69 -19.55
CA ILE A 54 -5.32 -5.55 -19.73
C ILE A 54 -4.75 -6.89 -20.18
N GLU A 55 -3.84 -6.87 -21.16
CA GLU A 55 -3.22 -8.08 -21.70
C GLU A 55 -2.44 -8.83 -20.60
N PRO A 56 -2.57 -10.16 -20.49
CA PRO A 56 -1.85 -10.96 -19.49
C PRO A 56 -0.33 -10.89 -19.59
N SER A 57 0.22 -10.59 -20.76
CA SER A 57 1.64 -10.33 -20.99
C SER A 57 2.09 -9.06 -20.27
N LEU A 58 1.33 -7.97 -20.42
CA LEU A 58 1.59 -6.70 -19.74
C LEU A 58 1.48 -6.86 -18.23
N LEU A 59 0.42 -7.50 -17.72
CA LEU A 59 0.26 -7.75 -16.27
C LEU A 59 1.45 -8.50 -15.66
N ARG A 60 1.94 -9.54 -16.34
CA ARG A 60 3.15 -10.27 -15.91
C ARG A 60 4.40 -9.40 -15.94
N GLY A 61 4.53 -8.51 -16.93
CA GLY A 61 5.61 -7.52 -16.97
C GLY A 61 5.57 -6.58 -15.77
N ILE A 62 4.38 -6.10 -15.38
CA ILE A 62 4.21 -5.23 -14.20
C ILE A 62 4.57 -5.99 -12.92
N GLU A 63 4.15 -7.25 -12.78
CA GLU A 63 4.51 -8.10 -11.64
C GLU A 63 6.02 -8.34 -11.56
N ASP A 64 6.67 -8.60 -12.69
CA ASP A 64 8.11 -8.82 -12.79
C ASP A 64 8.89 -7.54 -12.42
N ASP A 65 8.47 -6.38 -12.95
CA ASP A 65 9.03 -5.08 -12.59
C ASP A 65 8.86 -4.79 -11.09
N LEU A 66 7.65 -5.00 -10.55
CA LEU A 66 7.37 -4.84 -9.12
C LEU A 66 8.24 -5.75 -8.25
N SER A 67 8.54 -6.98 -8.68
CA SER A 67 9.45 -7.89 -7.98
C SER A 67 10.90 -7.38 -7.99
N LYS A 68 11.29 -6.63 -9.02
CA LYS A 68 12.65 -6.12 -9.24
C LYS A 68 12.89 -4.72 -8.69
N ILE A 69 11.85 -3.99 -8.28
CA ILE A 69 12.01 -2.67 -7.62
C ILE A 69 12.99 -2.83 -6.45
N ARG A 70 14.12 -2.14 -6.56
CA ARG A 70 15.12 -2.01 -5.50
C ARG A 70 15.09 -0.58 -5.00
N ILE A 71 14.91 -0.42 -3.69
CA ILE A 71 15.03 0.87 -3.05
C ILE A 71 16.39 0.87 -2.38
N PRO A 72 17.36 1.64 -2.90
CA PRO A 72 18.72 1.60 -2.39
C PRO A 72 18.74 1.96 -0.90
N PRO A 73 19.52 1.24 -0.09
CA PRO A 73 19.69 1.61 1.29
C PRO A 73 20.43 2.96 1.36
N VAL A 74 19.92 3.88 2.18
CA VAL A 74 20.78 4.97 2.69
C VAL A 74 21.88 4.30 3.50
N GLU A 75 23.14 4.67 3.26
CA GLU A 75 24.28 4.17 4.03
C GLU A 75 24.08 4.54 5.51
N SER A 76 23.52 3.60 6.27
CA SER A 76 23.34 3.72 7.71
C SER A 76 24.31 2.76 8.37
N VAL A 77 25.16 3.31 9.23
CA VAL A 77 26.12 2.54 10.03
C VAL A 77 25.39 1.63 11.02
N ASP A 78 24.14 1.95 11.38
CA ASP A 78 23.32 1.17 12.31
C ASP A 78 22.63 -0.03 11.62
N PRO A 79 22.96 -1.28 12.01
CA PRO A 79 22.30 -2.48 11.51
C PRO A 79 20.80 -2.53 11.78
N ALA A 80 20.32 -1.97 12.90
CA ALA A 80 18.91 -1.97 13.26
C ALA A 80 18.09 -1.12 12.28
N LEU A 81 18.57 0.10 11.98
CA LEU A 81 17.95 0.98 10.98
C LEU A 81 17.93 0.38 9.57
N ARG A 82 18.92 -0.46 9.22
CA ARG A 82 18.92 -1.20 7.94
C ARG A 82 17.83 -2.26 7.89
N ILE A 83 17.61 -2.99 8.98
CA ILE A 83 16.55 -3.99 9.09
C ILE A 83 15.17 -3.33 9.03
N GLU A 84 14.97 -2.26 9.78
CA GLU A 84 13.72 -1.48 9.79
C GLU A 84 13.37 -0.96 8.39
N ARG A 85 14.32 -0.33 7.68
CA ARG A 85 14.07 0.14 6.31
C ARG A 85 13.72 -0.99 5.35
N LYS A 86 14.40 -2.13 5.43
CA LYS A 86 14.04 -3.30 4.61
C LYS A 86 12.61 -3.79 4.89
N ALA A 87 12.19 -3.77 6.15
CA ALA A 87 10.82 -4.12 6.51
C ALA A 87 9.80 -3.11 5.94
N VAL A 88 10.10 -1.81 5.95
CA VAL A 88 9.26 -0.78 5.30
C VAL A 88 9.14 -1.05 3.80
N GLN A 89 10.28 -1.24 3.12
CA GLN A 89 10.32 -1.48 1.68
C GLN A 89 9.51 -2.72 1.29
N GLU A 90 9.66 -3.81 2.04
CA GLU A 90 8.93 -5.03 1.77
C GLU A 90 7.44 -4.89 2.12
N GLY A 91 7.10 -4.15 3.18
CA GLY A 91 5.71 -3.81 3.51
C GLY A 91 5.02 -3.06 2.37
N TRP A 92 5.69 -2.07 1.78
CA TRP A 92 5.20 -1.38 0.59
C TRP A 92 5.08 -2.28 -0.63
N ARG A 93 6.03 -3.20 -0.84
CA ARG A 93 5.95 -4.17 -1.94
C ARG A 93 4.70 -5.05 -1.83
N GLN A 94 4.41 -5.57 -0.65
CA GLN A 94 3.22 -6.41 -0.42
C GLN A 94 1.93 -5.62 -0.60
N ALA A 95 1.87 -4.36 -0.14
CA ALA A 95 0.73 -3.49 -0.40
C ALA A 95 0.55 -3.19 -1.90
N ALA A 96 1.63 -2.95 -2.64
CA ALA A 96 1.59 -2.75 -4.08
C ALA A 96 1.09 -3.99 -4.84
N TYR A 97 1.49 -5.20 -4.43
CA TYR A 97 0.95 -6.45 -4.98
C TYR A 97 -0.56 -6.55 -4.76
N ILE A 98 -1.03 -6.32 -3.53
CA ILE A 98 -2.47 -6.35 -3.21
C ILE A 98 -3.23 -5.37 -4.09
N TYR A 99 -2.74 -4.13 -4.19
CA TYR A 99 -3.32 -3.10 -5.03
C TYR A 99 -3.38 -3.52 -6.51
N LEU A 100 -2.28 -4.02 -7.07
CA LEU A 100 -2.19 -4.49 -8.44
C LEU A 100 -3.19 -5.61 -8.73
N TYR A 101 -3.28 -6.62 -7.86
CA TYR A 101 -4.20 -7.74 -8.04
C TYR A 101 -5.64 -7.26 -7.98
N MET A 102 -6.03 -6.50 -6.97
CA MET A 102 -7.43 -6.09 -6.83
C MET A 102 -7.85 -5.06 -7.86
N LYS A 103 -6.93 -4.18 -8.29
CA LYS A 103 -7.21 -3.10 -9.23
C LYS A 103 -7.19 -3.57 -10.67
N LEU A 104 -6.10 -4.19 -11.13
CA LEU A 104 -5.94 -4.57 -12.53
C LEU A 104 -6.47 -5.96 -12.84
N HIS A 105 -6.22 -6.93 -11.96
CA HIS A 105 -6.77 -8.28 -12.17
C HIS A 105 -8.25 -8.36 -11.75
N GLY A 106 -8.78 -7.33 -11.06
CA GLY A 106 -10.18 -7.29 -10.63
C GLY A 106 -10.55 -8.36 -9.60
N VAL A 107 -9.57 -8.95 -8.92
CA VAL A 107 -9.80 -10.01 -7.95
C VAL A 107 -10.17 -9.45 -6.57
N ASN A 108 -10.78 -10.28 -5.72
CA ASN A 108 -11.22 -9.90 -4.38
C ASN A 108 -10.23 -10.38 -3.29
N ALA A 109 -10.52 -10.04 -2.04
CA ALA A 109 -9.70 -10.41 -0.89
C ALA A 109 -9.53 -11.92 -0.63
N GLN A 110 -10.30 -12.79 -1.29
CA GLN A 110 -10.15 -14.25 -1.19
C GLN A 110 -9.16 -14.85 -2.19
N ASP A 111 -8.71 -14.09 -3.19
CA ASP A 111 -7.70 -14.54 -4.14
C ASP A 111 -6.43 -15.00 -3.42
N SER A 112 -5.85 -16.11 -3.86
CA SER A 112 -4.70 -16.74 -3.20
C SER A 112 -3.49 -15.82 -3.15
N ARG A 113 -3.27 -14.99 -4.18
CA ARG A 113 -2.16 -14.04 -4.26
C ARG A 113 -2.36 -12.88 -3.30
N VAL A 114 -3.60 -12.37 -3.17
CA VAL A 114 -3.96 -11.34 -2.19
C VAL A 114 -3.76 -11.86 -0.76
N LYS A 115 -4.21 -13.10 -0.48
CA LYS A 115 -4.03 -13.74 0.83
C LYS A 115 -2.56 -14.03 1.16
N GLN A 116 -1.77 -14.36 0.15
CA GLN A 116 -0.33 -14.56 0.32
C GLN A 116 0.36 -13.24 0.66
N ALA A 117 0.10 -12.19 -0.11
CA ALA A 117 0.69 -10.87 0.11
C ALA A 117 0.29 -10.28 1.48
N SER A 118 -0.98 -10.40 1.86
CA SER A 118 -1.45 -9.95 3.18
C SER A 118 -0.80 -10.75 4.32
N ARG A 119 -0.61 -12.06 4.16
CA ARG A 119 0.10 -12.90 5.13
C ARG A 119 1.56 -12.51 5.28
N ILE A 120 2.27 -12.27 4.19
CA ILE A 120 3.67 -11.82 4.23
C ILE A 120 3.76 -10.48 4.95
N PHE A 121 2.87 -9.53 4.61
CA PHE A 121 2.80 -8.24 5.29
C PHE A 121 2.56 -8.39 6.80
N MET A 122 1.56 -9.18 7.20
CA MET A 122 1.26 -9.38 8.62
C MET A 122 2.42 -10.03 9.38
N ARG A 123 3.17 -10.93 8.73
CA ARG A 123 4.39 -11.48 9.31
C ARG A 123 5.44 -10.41 9.58
N LEU A 124 5.71 -9.57 8.57
CA LEU A 124 6.65 -8.45 8.70
C LEU A 124 6.21 -7.48 9.80
N ALA A 125 4.93 -7.10 9.82
CA ALA A 125 4.37 -6.23 10.84
C ALA A 125 4.43 -6.85 12.25
N ASN A 126 4.25 -8.15 12.40
CA ASN A 126 4.33 -8.79 13.72
C ASN A 126 5.78 -9.00 14.20
N GLU A 127 6.72 -9.19 13.29
CA GLU A 127 8.13 -9.44 13.60
C GLU A 127 8.93 -8.14 13.83
N THR A 128 8.46 -7.00 13.31
CA THR A 128 9.07 -5.71 13.63
C THR A 128 8.63 -5.23 15.01
N LYS A 129 9.59 -4.71 15.79
CA LYS A 129 9.28 -4.04 17.06
C LYS A 129 8.33 -2.88 16.76
N THR A 130 7.22 -2.83 17.49
CA THR A 130 6.36 -1.65 17.53
C THR A 130 7.20 -0.47 18.03
N GLY A 131 7.44 0.49 17.16
CA GLY A 131 8.36 1.60 17.38
C GLY A 131 7.88 2.81 16.59
N HIS A 132 7.86 3.96 17.25
CA HIS A 132 7.21 5.18 16.76
C HIS A 132 7.71 5.66 15.38
N SER A 133 8.91 5.28 14.93
CA SER A 133 9.46 5.65 13.62
C SER A 133 9.01 4.75 12.46
N LEU A 134 8.92 3.43 12.66
CA LEU A 134 8.63 2.47 11.59
C LEU A 134 7.16 2.52 11.16
N ASP A 135 6.26 2.56 12.14
CA ASP A 135 4.83 2.48 11.90
C ASP A 135 4.31 3.71 11.16
N ALA A 136 4.96 4.87 11.31
CA ALA A 136 4.70 6.10 10.56
C ALA A 136 4.79 5.87 9.04
N PHE A 137 5.77 5.07 8.60
CA PHE A 137 6.03 4.79 7.18
C PHE A 137 5.17 3.64 6.63
N LEU A 138 4.43 2.96 7.49
CA LEU A 138 3.62 1.79 7.14
C LEU A 138 2.12 2.05 7.24
N VAL A 139 1.65 3.25 7.62
CA VAL A 139 0.21 3.51 7.75
C VAL A 139 -0.55 3.27 6.43
N VAL A 140 -0.05 3.78 5.31
CA VAL A 140 -0.70 3.56 3.99
C VAL A 140 -0.67 2.08 3.58
N PRO A 141 0.45 1.35 3.70
CA PRO A 141 0.47 -0.10 3.50
C PRO A 141 -0.49 -0.85 4.42
N MET A 142 -0.55 -0.50 5.71
CA MET A 142 -1.45 -1.09 6.69
C MET A 142 -2.92 -0.85 6.30
N MET A 143 -3.24 0.31 5.74
CA MET A 143 -4.56 0.61 5.18
C MET A 143 -4.93 -0.30 4.01
N ILE A 144 -4.06 -0.40 3.01
CA ILE A 144 -4.28 -1.25 1.83
C ILE A 144 -4.46 -2.71 2.24
N VAL A 145 -3.59 -3.20 3.15
CA VAL A 145 -3.65 -4.57 3.65
C VAL A 145 -4.89 -4.78 4.52
N GLY A 146 -5.21 -3.83 5.39
CA GLY A 146 -6.33 -3.93 6.32
C GLY A 146 -7.68 -4.12 5.62
N VAL A 147 -7.89 -3.43 4.49
CA VAL A 147 -9.07 -3.61 3.62
C VAL A 147 -9.28 -5.08 3.23
N VAL A 148 -8.20 -5.83 2.99
CA VAL A 148 -8.27 -7.23 2.52
C VAL A 148 -8.18 -8.26 3.63
N LEU A 149 -7.98 -7.84 4.89
CA LEU A 149 -7.90 -8.78 6.01
C LEU A 149 -9.25 -9.45 6.27
N LEU A 150 -9.21 -10.77 6.35
CA LEU A 150 -10.40 -11.61 6.54
C LEU A 150 -10.61 -11.99 8.01
N LYS A 151 -9.54 -12.03 8.81
CA LYS A 151 -9.58 -12.48 10.20
C LYS A 151 -9.68 -11.30 11.15
N GLN A 152 -10.61 -11.35 12.10
CA GLN A 152 -10.79 -10.29 13.09
C GLN A 152 -9.52 -10.02 13.91
N ARG A 153 -8.76 -11.07 14.25
CA ARG A 153 -7.48 -10.93 14.95
C ARG A 153 -6.48 -10.05 14.19
N ASP A 154 -6.35 -10.27 12.88
CA ASP A 154 -5.40 -9.54 12.06
C ASP A 154 -5.86 -8.09 11.86
N ARG A 155 -7.19 -7.88 11.70
CA ARG A 155 -7.82 -6.55 11.65
C ARG A 155 -7.52 -5.73 12.90
N ASN A 156 -7.72 -6.33 14.08
CA ASN A 156 -7.44 -5.69 15.35
C ASN A 156 -5.95 -5.34 15.47
N ALA A 157 -5.05 -6.26 15.11
CA ALA A 157 -3.61 -6.02 15.18
C ALA A 157 -3.16 -4.82 14.32
N ILE A 158 -3.71 -4.66 13.11
CA ILE A 158 -3.44 -3.47 12.29
C ILE A 158 -4.05 -2.21 12.90
N CYS A 159 -5.31 -2.25 13.35
CA CYS A 159 -5.94 -1.09 13.97
C CYS A 159 -5.18 -0.61 15.22
N ASP A 160 -4.73 -1.53 16.07
CA ASP A 160 -3.98 -1.21 17.28
C ASP A 160 -2.63 -0.57 16.93
N ARG A 161 -1.94 -1.07 15.90
CA ARG A 161 -0.70 -0.46 15.38
C ARG A 161 -0.92 0.95 14.85
N ILE A 162 -1.97 1.17 14.06
CA ILE A 162 -2.29 2.51 13.54
C ILE A 162 -2.65 3.46 14.70
N ARG A 163 -3.48 3.04 15.66
CA ARG A 163 -3.85 3.84 16.85
C ARG A 163 -2.66 4.17 17.76
N GLY A 164 -1.64 3.31 17.78
CA GLY A 164 -0.38 3.55 18.48
C GLY A 164 0.40 4.75 17.94
N HIS A 165 0.10 5.22 16.72
CA HIS A 165 0.70 6.40 16.13
C HIS A 165 0.02 7.68 16.64
N ARG A 166 0.78 8.62 17.22
CA ARG A 166 0.25 9.85 17.85
C ARG A 166 -0.65 10.66 16.93
N GLU A 167 -0.32 10.74 15.63
CA GLU A 167 -1.12 11.48 14.66
C GLU A 167 -2.49 10.82 14.41
N CYS A 168 -2.64 9.50 14.64
CA CYS A 168 -3.92 8.78 14.53
C CYS A 168 -4.77 8.88 15.81
N GLN A 169 -4.23 9.42 16.90
CA GLN A 169 -4.96 9.59 18.16
C GLN A 169 -5.89 10.80 18.14
N ASN A 170 -5.66 11.77 17.24
CA ASN A 170 -6.57 12.87 17.03
C ASN A 170 -7.77 12.40 16.17
N PRO A 171 -9.00 12.43 16.70
CA PRO A 171 -10.20 11.99 15.96
C PRO A 171 -10.46 12.78 14.68
N GLU A 172 -9.96 14.02 14.60
CA GLU A 172 -10.12 14.93 13.46
C GLU A 172 -8.99 14.80 12.42
N SER A 173 -7.98 13.96 12.68
CA SER A 173 -6.91 13.72 11.72
C SER A 173 -7.37 12.89 10.53
N ALA A 174 -6.81 13.15 9.35
CA ALA A 174 -6.99 12.32 8.15
C ALA A 174 -6.61 10.84 8.41
N LEU A 175 -5.69 10.61 9.35
CA LEU A 175 -5.21 9.29 9.75
C LEU A 175 -6.20 8.50 10.64
N ASN A 176 -7.11 9.16 11.35
CA ASN A 176 -8.24 8.47 12.00
C ASN A 176 -9.32 8.05 10.98
N GLY A 177 -9.48 8.83 9.89
CA GLY A 177 -10.36 8.50 8.78
C GLY A 177 -10.03 7.14 8.14
N ASN A 178 -8.73 6.82 8.06
CA ASN A 178 -8.22 5.54 7.58
C ASN A 178 -8.82 4.33 8.33
N ILE A 179 -8.79 4.32 9.67
CA ILE A 179 -9.37 3.23 10.46
C ILE A 179 -10.87 3.09 10.19
N ARG A 180 -11.59 4.21 10.21
CA ARG A 180 -13.03 4.24 9.96
C ARG A 180 -13.39 3.71 8.57
N MET A 181 -12.57 4.01 7.56
CA MET A 181 -12.76 3.47 6.20
C MET A 181 -12.62 1.96 6.18
N MET A 182 -11.63 1.39 6.87
CA MET A 182 -11.50 -0.07 6.98
C MET A 182 -12.68 -0.70 7.71
N GLU A 183 -13.12 -0.10 8.82
CA GLU A 183 -14.28 -0.55 9.58
C GLU A 183 -15.58 -0.51 8.74
N ASP A 184 -15.79 0.53 7.94
CA ASP A 184 -16.90 0.63 6.98
C ASP A 184 -16.85 -0.49 5.93
N VAL A 185 -15.69 -0.75 5.32
CA VAL A 185 -15.52 -1.87 4.37
C VAL A 185 -15.84 -3.21 5.04
N TRP A 186 -15.31 -3.45 6.25
CA TRP A 186 -15.53 -4.71 6.97
C TRP A 186 -16.98 -4.91 7.35
N SER A 187 -17.66 -3.85 7.80
CA SER A 187 -19.08 -3.87 8.14
C SER A 187 -19.92 -4.18 6.90
N ARG A 188 -19.69 -3.46 5.80
CA ARG A 188 -20.41 -3.67 4.53
C ARG A 188 -20.23 -5.09 4.02
N THR A 189 -18.99 -5.55 3.92
CA THR A 189 -18.67 -6.89 3.37
C THR A 189 -19.24 -8.01 4.24
N ALA A 190 -19.34 -7.81 5.56
CA ALA A 190 -20.01 -8.73 6.46
C ALA A 190 -21.53 -8.78 6.24
N ILE A 191 -22.18 -7.61 6.09
CA ILE A 191 -23.63 -7.53 5.81
C ILE A 191 -23.96 -8.18 4.47
N GLU A 192 -23.15 -7.93 3.45
CA GLU A 192 -23.36 -8.43 2.09
C GLU A 192 -22.89 -9.89 1.91
N GLY A 193 -22.26 -10.49 2.92
CA GLY A 193 -21.80 -11.89 2.86
C GLY A 193 -20.73 -12.16 1.79
N ARG A 194 -19.92 -11.16 1.42
CA ARG A 194 -18.90 -11.27 0.36
C ARG A 194 -17.54 -10.77 0.80
N ALA A 195 -16.51 -11.11 0.02
CA ALA A 195 -15.16 -10.56 0.23
C ALA A 195 -15.06 -9.10 -0.26
N ALA A 196 -14.12 -8.36 0.32
CA ALA A 196 -13.81 -7.00 -0.11
C ALA A 196 -13.25 -6.98 -1.55
N ILE A 197 -13.69 -5.98 -2.32
CA ILE A 197 -13.17 -5.61 -3.64
C ILE A 197 -12.64 -4.18 -3.60
N TRP A 198 -11.79 -3.80 -4.54
CA TRP A 198 -11.16 -2.48 -4.52
C TRP A 198 -12.16 -1.30 -4.49
N PRO A 199 -13.31 -1.34 -5.21
CA PRO A 199 -14.33 -0.29 -5.11
C PRO A 199 -14.89 -0.05 -3.71
N ASP A 200 -14.87 -1.04 -2.80
CA ASP A 200 -15.39 -0.86 -1.44
C ASP A 200 -14.64 0.25 -0.69
N LEU A 201 -13.33 0.36 -0.91
CA LEU A 201 -12.51 1.40 -0.29
C LEU A 201 -12.88 2.79 -0.80
N ARG A 202 -13.24 2.92 -2.08
CA ARG A 202 -13.71 4.20 -2.65
C ARG A 202 -15.03 4.62 -2.01
N ILE A 203 -15.97 3.69 -1.85
CA ILE A 203 -17.25 3.97 -1.20
C ILE A 203 -17.03 4.33 0.28
N ALA A 204 -16.12 3.63 0.96
CA ALA A 204 -15.76 3.94 2.34
C ALA A 204 -15.13 5.34 2.48
N CYS A 205 -14.26 5.73 1.53
CA CYS A 205 -13.70 7.08 1.46
C CYS A 205 -14.80 8.13 1.41
N TYR A 206 -15.76 7.95 0.50
CA TYR A 206 -16.90 8.85 0.36
C TYR A 206 -17.76 8.91 1.62
N ASN A 207 -18.08 7.76 2.22
CA ASN A 207 -18.91 7.70 3.42
C ASN A 207 -18.26 8.35 4.64
N VAL A 208 -16.94 8.16 4.82
CA VAL A 208 -16.22 8.61 6.01
C VAL A 208 -15.77 10.06 5.88
N THR A 209 -15.37 10.49 4.69
CA THR A 209 -14.73 11.80 4.47
C THR A 209 -15.60 12.79 3.70
N GLY A 210 -16.66 12.32 3.02
CA GLY A 210 -17.50 13.15 2.14
C GLY A 210 -16.85 13.51 0.80
N MET A 211 -15.67 12.95 0.49
CA MET A 211 -14.93 13.11 -0.78
C MET A 211 -15.05 11.86 -1.65
#